data_AF-A0A386PRY5-F1
#
_entry.id   AF-A0A386PRY5-F1
#
_cell.length_a   1.000
_cell.length_b   1.000
_cell.length_c   1.000
_cell.angle_alpha   90.00
_cell.angle_beta   90.00
_cell.angle_gamma   90.00
#
_symmetry.space_group_name_H-M   'P 1'
#
loop_
_entity.id
_entity.type
_entity.pdbx_description
1 polymer ?
#
loop_
_entity_poly.entity_id
_entity_poly.type
_entity_poly.pdbx_seq_one_letter_code
_entity_poly.pdbx_strand_id
1 'polypeptide(L)'
;MINFIGECLAMLFIALIGIITIINFNSYRKATTLIKLSGIINILSFLTLIITIIFLHNHAPIITTFLLVATWIAAILHGYGQGMINWSHHIARALIIIVLIVLMFEPWI
;
A
#
# COMPACT_ATOMS: atom_id res chain seq x y z
N MET A 1 6.08 -21.98 -2.32
CA MET A 1 7.32 -21.34 -1.83
C MET A 1 7.15 -19.86 -2.07
N ILE A 2 7.39 -19.01 -1.07
CA ILE A 2 7.28 -17.56 -1.26
C ILE A 2 8.49 -17.07 -2.04
N ASN A 3 8.26 -16.23 -3.04
CA ASN A 3 9.33 -15.56 -3.75
C ASN A 3 9.82 -14.38 -2.92
N PHE A 4 11.04 -14.48 -2.42
CA PHE A 4 11.65 -13.44 -1.59
C PHE A 4 11.76 -12.08 -2.30
N ILE A 5 12.09 -12.07 -3.60
CA ILE A 5 12.19 -10.83 -4.38
C ILE A 5 10.80 -10.19 -4.52
N GLY A 6 9.79 -10.98 -4.86
CA GLY A 6 8.41 -10.52 -4.96
C GLY A 6 7.89 -9.94 -3.65
N GLU A 7 8.17 -10.61 -2.54
CA GLU A 7 7.85 -10.12 -1.20
C GLU A 7 8.56 -8.80 -0.88
N CYS A 8 9.88 -8.71 -1.11
CA CYS A 8 10.62 -7.47 -0.88
C CYS A 8 10.11 -6.30 -1.73
N LEU A 9 9.74 -6.53 -2.99
CA LEU A 9 9.16 -5.50 -3.86
C LEU A 9 7.79 -5.02 -3.34
N ALA A 10 6.94 -5.94 -2.88
CA ALA A 10 5.64 -5.61 -2.30
C ALA A 10 5.79 -4.80 -1.01
N MET A 11 6.70 -5.20 -0.12
CA MET A 11 7.00 -4.46 1.11
C MET A 11 7.57 -3.07 0.79
N LEU A 12 8.49 -2.96 -0.17
CA LEU A 12 9.08 -1.70 -0.59
C LEU A 12 8.01 -0.74 -1.13
N PHE A 13 7.07 -1.23 -1.94
CA PHE A 13 5.97 -0.42 -2.46
C PHE A 13 5.14 0.21 -1.34
N ILE A 14 4.73 -0.58 -0.34
CA ILE A 14 3.97 -0.10 0.82
C ILE A 14 4.81 0.91 1.63
N ALA A 15 6.09 0.61 1.87
CA ALA A 15 6.98 1.48 2.62
C ALA A 15 7.15 2.86 1.96
N LEU A 16 7.38 2.89 0.65
CA LEU A 16 7.51 4.15 -0.10
C LEU A 16 6.23 4.99 0.00
N ILE A 17 5.05 4.39 -0.15
CA ILE A 17 3.78 5.11 -0.02
C ILE A 17 3.60 5.68 1.39
N GLY A 18 3.90 4.89 2.43
CA GLY A 18 3.81 5.34 3.81
C GLY A 18 4.76 6.49 4.11
N ILE A 19 6.04 6.35 3.74
CA ILE A 19 7.08 7.37 3.96
C ILE A 19 6.72 8.68 3.25
N ILE A 20 6.35 8.62 1.97
CA ILE A 20 5.95 9.82 1.21
C ILE A 20 4.73 10.48 1.85
N THR A 21 3.80 9.69 2.38
CA THR A 21 2.62 10.21 3.09
C THR A 21 3.01 10.92 4.39
N ILE A 22 3.95 10.37 5.16
CA ILE A 22 4.47 11.00 6.39
C ILE A 22 5.16 12.32 6.07
N ILE A 23 6.04 12.33 5.07
CA ILE A 23 6.76 13.55 4.64
C ILE A 23 5.75 14.64 4.24
N ASN A 24 4.68 14.26 3.56
CA ASN A 24 3.63 15.19 3.10
C ASN A 24 2.48 15.38 4.09
N PHE A 25 2.61 14.93 5.35
CA PHE A 25 1.48 14.87 6.30
C PHE A 25 0.81 16.23 6.53
N ASN A 26 1.55 17.33 6.47
CA ASN A 26 1.01 18.69 6.58
C ASN A 26 -0.06 18.98 5.50
N SER A 27 0.15 18.49 4.28
CA SER A 27 -0.81 18.63 3.18
C SER A 27 -2.07 17.82 3.46
N TYR A 28 -1.92 16.58 3.95
CA TYR A 28 -3.05 15.73 4.35
C TYR A 28 -3.86 16.35 5.49
N ARG A 29 -3.19 16.92 6.51
CA ARG A 29 -3.85 17.54 7.68
C ARG A 29 -4.75 18.72 7.31
N LYS A 30 -4.41 19.48 6.27
CA LYS A 30 -5.20 20.63 5.82
C LYS A 30 -6.28 20.27 4.78
N ALA A 31 -6.31 19.03 4.33
CA ALA A 31 -7.19 18.58 3.25
C ALA A 31 -8.58 18.12 3.74
N THR A 32 -9.40 17.65 2.80
CA THR A 32 -10.73 17.06 3.03
C THR A 32 -10.65 15.79 3.88
N THR A 33 -11.76 15.38 4.47
CA THR A 33 -11.84 14.17 5.33
C THR A 33 -11.38 12.91 4.61
N LEU A 34 -11.73 12.75 3.32
CA LEU A 34 -11.32 11.61 2.52
C LEU A 34 -9.82 11.58 2.26
N ILE A 35 -9.20 12.74 1.96
CA ILE A 35 -7.75 12.83 1.81
C ILE A 35 -7.08 12.50 3.14
N LYS A 36 -7.53 13.07 4.26
CA LYS A 36 -7.01 12.73 5.60
C LYS A 36 -7.07 11.23 5.87
N LEU A 37 -8.21 10.59 5.60
CA LEU A 37 -8.39 9.16 5.79
C LEU A 37 -7.43 8.34 4.93
N SER A 38 -7.25 8.71 3.65
CA SER A 38 -6.27 8.06 2.77
C SER A 38 -4.85 8.13 3.34
N GLY A 39 -4.46 9.28 3.88
CA GLY A 39 -3.15 9.46 4.50
C GLY A 39 -2.98 8.59 5.74
N ILE A 40 -4.00 8.54 6.60
CA ILE A 40 -4.00 7.70 7.80
C ILE A 40 -3.86 6.21 7.43
N ILE A 41 -4.60 5.73 6.43
CA ILE A 41 -4.52 4.33 5.98
C ILE A 41 -3.10 3.99 5.50
N ASN A 42 -2.48 4.86 4.71
CA ASN A 42 -1.10 4.63 4.23
C ASN A 42 -0.09 4.58 5.38
N ILE A 43 -0.20 5.49 6.35
CA ILE A 43 0.69 5.52 7.52
C ILE A 43 0.49 4.27 8.38
N LEU A 44 -0.75 3.90 8.68
CA LEU A 44 -1.05 2.69 9.44
C LEU A 44 -0.56 1.44 8.71
N SER A 45 -0.73 1.37 7.38
CA SER A 45 -0.25 0.24 6.59
C SER A 45 1.26 0.08 6.69
N PHE A 46 2.01 1.19 6.66
CA PHE A 46 3.46 1.17 6.85
C PHE A 46 3.87 0.76 8.27
N LEU A 47 3.19 1.27 9.31
CA LEU A 47 3.47 0.85 10.68
C LEU A 47 3.16 -0.64 10.90
N THR A 48 2.04 -1.13 10.36
CA THR A 48 1.69 -2.55 10.39
C THR A 48 2.73 -3.39 9.65
N LEU A 49 3.26 -2.91 8.51
CA LEU A 49 4.34 -3.60 7.81
C LEU A 49 5.60 -3.73 8.67
N ILE A 50 6.04 -2.66 9.34
CA ILE A 50 7.21 -2.70 10.24
C ILE A 50 6.99 -3.73 11.35
N ILE A 51 5.84 -3.67 12.02
CA ILE A 51 5.47 -4.63 13.07
C ILE A 51 5.49 -6.05 12.52
N THR A 52 4.98 -6.24 11.31
CA THR A 52 4.91 -7.55 10.66
C THR A 52 6.29 -8.13 10.40
N ILE A 53 7.22 -7.31 9.88
CA ILE A 53 8.60 -7.74 9.61
C ILE A 53 9.32 -8.14 10.91
N ILE A 54 9.11 -7.38 11.99
CA ILE A 54 9.81 -7.61 13.27
C ILE A 54 9.21 -8.81 14.03
N PHE A 55 7.88 -8.90 14.11
CA PHE A 55 7.21 -9.81 15.04
C PHE A 55 6.42 -10.94 14.38
N LEU A 56 6.01 -10.79 13.12
CA LEU A 56 5.08 -11.70 12.44
C LEU A 56 5.64 -12.19 11.09
N HIS A 57 6.96 -12.39 10.99
CA HIS A 57 7.65 -12.74 9.74
C HIS A 57 7.02 -13.95 9.01
N ASN A 58 6.57 -14.97 9.74
CA ASN A 58 5.90 -16.15 9.16
C ASN A 58 4.55 -15.83 8.47
N HIS A 59 3.93 -14.69 8.81
CA HIS A 59 2.68 -14.22 8.24
C HIS A 59 2.89 -13.02 7.29
N ALA A 60 4.13 -12.60 7.07
CA ALA A 60 4.46 -11.42 6.27
C ALA A 60 3.86 -11.44 4.86
N PRO A 61 3.84 -12.55 4.11
CA PRO A 61 3.24 -12.56 2.77
C PRO A 61 1.73 -12.28 2.78
N ILE A 62 1.01 -12.92 3.70
CA ILE A 62 -0.44 -12.76 3.83
C ILE A 62 -0.77 -11.34 4.27
N ILE A 63 -0.10 -10.84 5.30
CA ILE A 63 -0.33 -9.49 5.80
C ILE A 63 0.02 -8.45 4.73
N THR A 64 1.15 -8.61 4.03
CA THR A 64 1.56 -7.73 2.92
C THR A 64 0.49 -7.65 1.83
N THR A 65 -0.19 -8.76 1.52
CA THR A 65 -1.31 -8.78 0.56
C THR A 65 -2.45 -7.85 1.00
N PHE A 66 -2.87 -7.94 2.27
CA PHE A 66 -3.91 -7.07 2.80
C PHE A 66 -3.48 -5.60 2.82
N LEU A 67 -2.21 -5.33 3.15
CA LEU A 67 -1.66 -3.98 3.14
C LEU A 67 -1.62 -3.38 1.73
N LEU A 68 -1.28 -4.16 0.70
CA LEU A 68 -1.35 -3.71 -0.69
C LEU A 68 -2.78 -3.28 -1.05
N VAL A 69 -3.78 -4.10 -0.73
CA VAL A 69 -5.20 -3.76 -0.95
C VAL A 69 -5.59 -2.49 -0.18
N ALA A 70 -5.14 -2.34 1.07
CA ALA A 70 -5.38 -1.13 1.86
C ALA A 70 -4.79 0.12 1.21
N THR A 71 -3.56 0.05 0.68
CA THR A 71 -2.95 1.18 -0.05
C THR A 71 -3.70 1.54 -1.33
N TRP A 72 -4.33 0.56 -2.00
CA TRP A 72 -5.19 0.82 -3.15
C TRP A 72 -6.49 1.53 -2.76
N ILE A 73 -7.15 1.07 -1.69
CA ILE A 73 -8.34 1.72 -1.14
C ILE A 73 -8.00 3.17 -0.73
N ALA A 74 -6.85 3.39 -0.10
CA ALA A 74 -6.37 4.72 0.22
C ALA A 74 -6.21 5.59 -1.04
N ALA A 75 -5.67 5.05 -2.13
CA ALA A 75 -5.58 5.78 -3.40
C ALA A 75 -6.96 6.18 -3.94
N ILE A 76 -7.96 5.29 -3.88
CA ILE A 76 -9.33 5.60 -4.31
C ILE A 76 -9.94 6.72 -3.45
N LEU A 77 -9.82 6.62 -2.13
CA LEU A 77 -10.28 7.66 -1.19
C LEU A 77 -9.62 9.01 -1.48
N HIS A 78 -8.33 9.00 -1.79
CA HIS A 78 -7.61 10.20 -2.17
C HIS A 78 -8.19 10.83 -3.44
N GLY A 79 -8.42 10.03 -4.49
CA GLY A 79 -9.00 10.50 -5.76
C GLY A 79 -10.40 11.09 -5.58
N TYR A 80 -11.26 10.44 -4.79
CA TYR A 80 -12.57 11.01 -4.43
C TYR A 80 -12.43 12.30 -3.62
N GLY A 81 -11.49 12.36 -2.69
CA GLY A 81 -11.24 13.54 -1.87
C GLY A 81 -10.71 14.75 -2.65
N GLN A 82 -10.14 14.53 -3.85
CA GLN A 82 -9.74 15.56 -4.80
C GLN A 82 -10.91 16.03 -5.70
N GLY A 83 -12.05 15.36 -5.68
CA GLY A 83 -13.21 15.67 -6.54
C GLY A 83 -13.04 15.26 -8.01
N MET A 84 -11.92 14.64 -8.37
CA MET A 84 -11.61 14.19 -9.73
C MET A 84 -10.99 12.79 -9.69
N ILE A 85 -11.83 11.76 -9.76
CA ILE A 85 -11.34 10.37 -9.79
C ILE A 85 -10.90 10.00 -11.21
N ASN A 86 -9.60 9.75 -11.38
CA ASN A 86 -9.07 9.22 -12.64
C ASN A 86 -9.00 7.69 -12.58
N TRP A 87 -10.07 7.03 -13.01
CA TRP A 87 -10.19 5.57 -12.92
C TRP A 87 -9.07 4.80 -13.62
N SER A 88 -8.52 5.30 -14.73
CA SER A 88 -7.42 4.63 -15.43
C SER A 88 -6.18 4.51 -14.54
N HIS A 89 -5.87 5.55 -13.77
CA HIS A 89 -4.77 5.55 -12.80
C HIS A 89 -5.00 4.55 -11.65
N HIS A 90 -6.23 4.46 -11.15
CA HIS A 90 -6.57 3.52 -10.07
C HIS A 90 -6.58 2.07 -10.56
N ILE A 91 -7.01 1.81 -11.80
CA ILE A 91 -6.93 0.49 -12.43
C ILE A 91 -5.47 0.10 -12.66
N ALA A 92 -4.62 1.01 -13.15
CA ALA A 92 -3.19 0.75 -13.31
C ALA A 92 -2.53 0.38 -11.97
N ARG A 93 -2.88 1.08 -10.87
CA ARG A 93 -2.41 0.71 -9.53
C ARG A 93 -2.90 -0.66 -9.08
N ALA A 94 -4.15 -1.01 -9.36
CA ALA A 94 -4.68 -2.35 -9.05
C ALA A 94 -3.90 -3.44 -9.79
N LEU A 95 -3.59 -3.23 -11.08
CA LEU A 95 -2.79 -4.16 -11.87
C LEU A 95 -1.39 -4.34 -11.30
N ILE A 96 -0.71 -3.25 -10.91
CA ILE A 96 0.60 -3.33 -10.25
C ILE A 96 0.51 -4.15 -8.96
N ILE A 97 -0.53 -3.93 -8.15
CA ILE A 97 -0.74 -4.70 -6.91
C ILE A 97 -0.97 -6.18 -7.19
N ILE A 98 -1.78 -6.52 -8.19
CA ILE A 98 -1.99 -7.90 -8.61
C ILE A 98 -0.66 -8.53 -9.04
N VAL A 99 0.15 -7.83 -9.84
CA VAL A 99 1.47 -8.30 -10.24
C VAL A 99 2.37 -8.54 -9.03
N LEU A 100 2.41 -7.64 -8.06
CA LEU A 100 3.20 -7.81 -6.83
C LEU A 100 2.74 -9.03 -6.01
N ILE A 101 1.43 -9.26 -5.90
CA ILE A 101 0.86 -10.42 -5.21
C ILE A 101 1.23 -11.72 -5.94
N VAL A 102 1.06 -11.76 -7.26
CA VAL A 102 1.41 -12.92 -8.09
C VAL A 102 2.92 -13.21 -7.96
N LEU A 103 3.76 -12.18 -8.09
CA LEU A 103 5.21 -12.33 -7.94
C LEU A 103 5.59 -12.92 -6.58
N MET A 104 4.90 -12.54 -5.50
CA MET A 104 5.18 -13.01 -4.15
C MET A 104 4.79 -14.48 -3.91
N PHE A 105 3.68 -14.95 -4.49
CA PHE A 105 3.17 -16.31 -4.26
C PHE A 105 3.53 -17.33 -5.33
N GLU A 106 3.90 -16.90 -6.53
CA GLU A 106 4.33 -17.82 -7.57
C GLU A 106 5.79 -18.25 -7.35
N PRO A 107 6.07 -19.56 -7.39
CA PRO A 107 7.43 -20.06 -7.45
C PRO A 107 7.98 -19.78 -8.85
N TRP A 108 8.69 -18.65 -8.99
CA TRP A 108 9.49 -18.39 -10.17
C TRP A 108 10.72 -19.30 -10.11
N ILE A 109 10.85 -20.16 -11.13
CA ILE A 109 11.84 -21.24 -11.30
C ILE A 109 13.26 -20.70 -11.20
#